data_AF-A0A7S2L765-F1
#
_entry.id   AF-A0A7S2L765-F1
#
_cell.length_a   1.000
_cell.length_b   1.000
_cell.length_c   1.000
_cell.angle_alpha   90.00
_cell.angle_beta   90.00
_cell.angle_gamma   90.00
#
_symmetry.space_group_name_H-M   'P 1'
#
loop_
_entity.id
_entity.type
_entity.pdbx_description
1 polymer ?
#
loop_
_entity_poly.entity_id
_entity_poly.type
_entity_poly.pdbx_seq_one_letter_code
_entity_poly.pdbx_strand_id
1 'polypeptide(L)'
;KKEIRISQPRFLYTILLTCALRMFFVLMVLVDSSTPYLNEMLDEICLAKIYTFYLTLTVRYTALIIKLRMLNIALSSSREPIYSLSLLGSLVVIPAVCIAFLTVSVVVNPPRATENAVLKDEYGFTTVMYHYCQFSKGIRNDIDNTPVFHIVSAGHVTILMVLFRMAWHAKNVDIAFN
;
A
#
# COMPACT_ATOMS: atom_id res chain seq x y z
N LYS A 1 -11.55 -29.41 -26.02
CA LYS A 1 -11.96 -28.34 -25.07
C LYS A 1 -11.12 -27.11 -25.40
N LYS A 2 -11.72 -25.97 -25.77
CA LYS A 2 -10.97 -24.72 -26.01
C LYS A 2 -10.60 -24.14 -24.65
N GLU A 3 -9.31 -24.10 -24.34
CA GLU A 3 -8.76 -23.29 -23.25
C GLU A 3 -9.14 -21.84 -23.51
N ILE A 4 -10.05 -21.31 -22.70
CA ILE A 4 -10.37 -19.89 -22.71
C ILE A 4 -9.22 -19.18 -21.98
N ARG A 5 -8.09 -18.96 -22.70
CA ARG A 5 -7.02 -18.05 -22.26
C ARG A 5 -7.55 -16.62 -22.32
N ILE A 6 -8.06 -16.11 -21.21
CA ILE A 6 -8.40 -14.69 -21.07
C ILE A 6 -7.20 -13.99 -20.44
N SER A 7 -6.17 -13.68 -21.24
CA SER A 7 -5.18 -12.70 -20.81
C SER A 7 -5.73 -11.30 -21.16
N GLN A 8 -5.92 -10.45 -20.15
CA GLN A 8 -6.34 -9.07 -20.36
C GLN A 8 -5.11 -8.14 -20.33
N PRO A 9 -4.67 -7.58 -21.46
CA PRO A 9 -3.45 -6.74 -21.50
C PRO A 9 -3.56 -5.50 -20.61
N ARG A 10 -4.79 -4.98 -20.41
CA ARG A 10 -5.05 -3.86 -19.48
C ARG A 10 -4.68 -4.18 -18.03
N PHE A 11 -4.82 -5.44 -17.62
CA PHE A 11 -4.46 -5.90 -16.28
C PHE A 11 -2.94 -5.96 -16.09
N LEU A 12 -2.21 -6.38 -17.13
CA LEU A 12 -0.75 -6.39 -17.11
C LEU A 12 -0.18 -4.99 -16.86
N TYR A 13 -0.76 -3.95 -17.46
CA TYR A 13 -0.33 -2.56 -17.20
C TYR A 13 -0.52 -2.13 -15.75
N THR A 14 -1.62 -2.52 -15.08
CA THR A 14 -1.84 -2.21 -13.66
C THR A 14 -0.81 -2.92 -12.77
N ILE A 15 -0.44 -4.16 -13.10
CA ILE A 15 0.63 -4.88 -12.39
C ILE A 15 1.98 -4.19 -12.61
N LEU A 16 2.33 -3.89 -13.86
CA LEU A 16 3.59 -3.22 -14.18
C LEU A 16 3.70 -1.85 -13.48
N LEU A 17 2.61 -1.09 -13.44
CA LEU A 17 2.53 0.16 -12.69
C LEU A 17 2.75 -0.06 -11.19
N THR A 18 2.16 -1.12 -10.62
CA THR A 18 2.39 -1.49 -9.21
C THR A 18 3.86 -1.80 -8.94
N CYS A 19 4.50 -2.55 -9.84
CA CYS A 19 5.93 -2.88 -9.74
C CYS A 19 6.80 -1.61 -9.84
N ALA A 20 6.52 -0.73 -10.79
CA ALA A 20 7.24 0.54 -10.96
C ALA A 20 7.11 1.44 -9.72
N LEU A 21 5.89 1.61 -9.20
CA LEU A 21 5.63 2.37 -7.97
C LEU A 21 6.36 1.78 -6.76
N ARG A 22 6.46 0.45 -6.68
CA ARG A 22 7.16 -0.21 -5.57
C ARG A 22 8.67 -0.06 -5.66
N MET A 23 9.24 -0.12 -6.87
CA MET A 23 10.65 0.20 -7.08
C MET A 23 10.94 1.65 -6.69
N PHE A 24 10.08 2.58 -7.11
CA PHE A 24 10.18 3.99 -6.71
C PHE A 24 10.06 4.17 -5.19
N PHE A 25 9.15 3.45 -4.53
CA PHE A 25 9.03 3.47 -3.07
C PHE A 25 10.30 2.97 -2.38
N VAL A 26 10.90 1.88 -2.87
CA VAL A 26 12.18 1.37 -2.32
C VAL A 26 13.26 2.43 -2.44
N LEU A 27 13.38 3.09 -3.60
CA LEU A 27 14.33 4.19 -3.78
C LEU A 27 14.06 5.34 -2.80
N MET A 28 12.79 5.72 -2.61
CA MET A 28 12.40 6.75 -1.64
C MET A 28 12.74 6.38 -0.19
N VAL A 29 12.65 5.11 0.20
CA VAL A 29 13.03 4.65 1.56
C VAL A 29 14.53 4.81 1.81
N LEU A 30 15.37 4.66 0.77
CA LEU A 30 16.82 4.81 0.88
C LEU A 30 17.28 6.27 1.01
N VAL A 31 16.39 7.23 0.73
CA VAL A 31 16.68 8.66 0.89
C VAL A 31 16.62 9.02 2.37
N ASP A 32 17.74 9.49 2.91
CA ASP A 32 17.94 9.83 4.33
C ASP A 32 18.61 11.22 4.49
N SER A 33 18.64 11.75 5.72
CA SER A 33 19.26 13.03 6.10
C SER A 33 20.78 13.11 5.85
N SER A 34 21.43 11.96 5.63
CA SER A 34 22.81 11.92 5.14
C SER A 34 22.97 12.48 3.71
N THR A 35 21.87 12.71 2.99
CA THR A 35 21.90 13.32 1.65
C THR A 35 22.08 14.84 1.76
N PRO A 36 23.06 15.43 1.06
CA PRO A 36 23.27 16.88 1.10
C PRO A 36 22.03 17.64 0.57
N TYR A 37 21.73 18.80 1.15
CA TYR A 37 20.58 19.68 0.85
C TYR A 37 19.20 19.15 1.28
N LEU A 38 19.15 18.01 1.96
CA LEU A 38 17.90 17.34 2.30
C LEU A 38 17.36 17.67 3.70
N ASN A 39 18.23 18.21 4.57
CA ASN A 39 17.90 18.52 5.97
C ASN A 39 16.76 19.53 6.12
N GLU A 40 16.61 20.45 5.16
CA GLU A 40 15.53 21.45 5.16
C GLU A 40 14.19 20.89 4.64
N MET A 41 14.18 19.70 4.04
CA MET A 41 13.01 19.07 3.40
C MET A 41 12.62 17.73 4.02
N LEU A 42 13.13 17.40 5.22
CA LEU A 42 12.94 16.07 5.83
C LEU A 42 11.47 15.77 6.13
N ASP A 43 10.68 16.77 6.55
CA ASP A 43 9.25 16.62 6.82
C ASP A 43 8.47 16.35 5.53
N GLU A 44 8.79 17.06 4.44
CA GLU A 44 8.22 16.88 3.11
C GLU A 44 8.53 15.48 2.56
N ILE A 45 9.74 14.99 2.81
CA ILE A 45 10.14 13.62 2.43
C ILE A 45 9.39 12.59 3.25
N CYS A 46 9.18 12.82 4.55
CA CYS A 46 8.36 11.94 5.37
C CYS A 46 6.92 11.84 4.82
N LEU A 47 6.34 12.98 4.43
CA LEU A 47 5.04 13.03 3.80
C LEU A 47 5.03 12.31 2.44
N ALA A 48 6.02 12.55 1.59
CA ALA A 48 6.17 11.88 0.30
C ALA A 48 6.31 10.36 0.44
N LYS A 49 7.10 9.88 1.41
CA LYS A 49 7.26 8.45 1.73
C LYS A 49 5.92 7.81 2.11
N ILE A 50 5.15 8.47 2.98
CA ILE A 50 3.83 7.98 3.41
C ILE A 50 2.85 7.94 2.23
N TYR A 51 2.70 9.03 1.47
CA TYR A 51 1.80 9.04 0.31
C TYR A 51 2.19 8.00 -0.75
N THR A 52 3.49 7.85 -1.02
CA THR A 52 3.99 6.85 -1.98
C THR A 52 3.70 5.41 -1.51
N PHE A 53 3.87 5.14 -0.21
CA PHE A 53 3.53 3.85 0.38
C PHE A 53 2.03 3.52 0.19
N TYR A 54 1.16 4.47 0.53
CA TYR A 54 -0.29 4.29 0.40
C TYR A 54 -0.75 4.20 -1.05
N LEU A 55 -0.17 4.97 -1.97
CA LEU A 55 -0.43 4.86 -3.39
C LEU A 55 -0.05 3.47 -3.90
N THR A 56 1.10 2.95 -3.49
CA THR A 56 1.55 1.60 -3.84
C THR A 56 0.58 0.53 -3.33
N LEU A 57 0.11 0.64 -2.08
CA LEU A 57 -0.92 -0.26 -1.54
C LEU A 57 -2.21 -0.17 -2.33
N THR A 58 -2.65 1.04 -2.65
CA THR A 58 -3.90 1.32 -3.37
C THR A 58 -3.91 0.68 -4.76
N VAL A 59 -2.88 0.94 -5.57
CA VAL A 59 -2.76 0.34 -6.92
C VAL A 59 -2.66 -1.18 -6.83
N ARG A 60 -1.98 -1.71 -5.80
CA ARG A 60 -1.94 -3.15 -5.53
C ARG A 60 -3.33 -3.72 -5.23
N TYR A 61 -4.12 -3.08 -4.35
CA TYR A 61 -5.48 -3.55 -4.05
C TYR A 61 -6.38 -3.53 -5.27
N THR A 62 -6.30 -2.47 -6.07
CA THR A 62 -6.99 -2.35 -7.35
C THR A 62 -6.69 -3.56 -8.23
N ALA A 63 -5.42 -3.89 -8.44
CA ALA A 63 -5.02 -5.07 -9.21
C ALA A 63 -5.56 -6.37 -8.58
N LEU A 64 -5.47 -6.50 -7.25
CA LEU A 64 -5.91 -7.66 -6.50
C LEU A 64 -7.43 -7.90 -6.59
N ILE A 65 -8.25 -6.86 -6.44
CA ILE A 65 -9.72 -6.93 -6.54
C ILE A 65 -10.14 -7.27 -7.97
N ILE A 66 -9.49 -6.69 -8.99
CA ILE A 66 -9.73 -7.04 -10.39
C ILE A 66 -9.48 -8.55 -10.60
N LYS A 67 -8.34 -9.05 -10.12
CA LYS A 67 -7.98 -10.47 -10.21
C LYS A 67 -8.99 -11.37 -9.49
N LEU A 68 -9.45 -10.93 -8.32
CA LEU A 68 -10.46 -11.64 -7.54
C LEU A 68 -11.76 -11.82 -8.33
N ARG A 69 -12.25 -10.75 -8.97
CA ARG A 69 -13.49 -10.84 -9.75
C ARG A 69 -13.32 -11.64 -11.02
N MET A 70 -12.21 -11.48 -11.72
CA MET A 70 -11.89 -12.33 -12.87
C MET A 70 -11.98 -13.81 -12.52
N LEU A 71 -11.44 -14.18 -11.36
CA LEU A 71 -11.51 -15.54 -10.83
C LEU A 71 -12.93 -15.97 -10.49
N ASN A 72 -13.71 -15.07 -9.86
CA ASN A 72 -15.10 -15.33 -9.52
C ASN A 72 -16.00 -15.50 -10.77
N ILE A 73 -15.77 -14.72 -11.82
CA ILE A 73 -16.46 -14.87 -13.12
C ILE A 73 -16.11 -16.22 -13.75
N ALA A 74 -14.83 -16.58 -13.74
CA ALA A 74 -14.37 -17.86 -14.27
C ALA A 74 -14.97 -19.05 -13.52
N LEU A 75 -15.07 -18.96 -12.18
CA LEU A 75 -15.64 -20.00 -11.32
C LEU A 75 -17.18 -20.06 -11.38
N SER A 76 -17.86 -18.93 -11.55
CA SER A 76 -19.34 -18.86 -11.52
C SER A 76 -20.02 -19.19 -12.85
N SER A 77 -19.27 -19.42 -13.94
CA SER A 77 -19.81 -19.60 -15.30
C SER A 77 -20.75 -18.46 -15.77
N SER A 78 -20.71 -17.31 -15.09
CA SER A 78 -21.61 -16.20 -15.36
C SER A 78 -21.11 -15.38 -16.55
N ARG A 79 -22.06 -14.90 -17.39
CA ARG A 79 -21.77 -13.98 -18.51
C ARG A 79 -21.73 -12.51 -18.05
N GLU A 80 -21.40 -12.24 -16.79
CA GLU A 80 -21.29 -10.87 -16.33
C GLU A 80 -20.08 -10.16 -16.98
N PRO A 81 -20.23 -8.89 -17.39
CA PRO A 81 -19.11 -8.12 -17.91
C PRO A 81 -18.04 -7.94 -16.83
N ILE A 82 -16.78 -8.19 -17.21
CA ILE A 82 -15.59 -8.06 -16.35
C ILE A 82 -15.47 -6.63 -15.78
N TYR A 83 -15.93 -5.63 -16.55
CA TYR A 83 -16.07 -4.24 -16.12
C TYR A 83 -17.55 -3.89 -16.01
N SER A 84 -18.20 -4.27 -14.91
CA SER A 84 -19.51 -3.72 -14.57
C SER A 84 -19.35 -2.45 -13.73
N LEU A 85 -20.28 -1.50 -13.86
CA LEU A 85 -20.28 -0.25 -13.12
C LEU A 85 -20.19 -0.47 -11.60
N SER A 86 -20.75 -1.58 -11.09
CA SER A 86 -20.69 -1.96 -9.68
C SER A 86 -19.27 -2.29 -9.21
N LEU A 87 -18.43 -2.83 -10.11
CA LEU A 87 -17.03 -3.10 -9.83
C LEU A 87 -16.20 -1.81 -9.83
N LEU A 88 -16.42 -0.93 -10.81
CA LEU A 88 -15.75 0.36 -10.89
C LEU A 88 -15.99 1.17 -9.61
N GLY A 89 -17.20 1.10 -9.07
CA GLY A 89 -17.55 1.67 -7.77
C GLY A 89 -16.63 1.15 -6.66
N SER A 90 -16.56 -0.16 -6.44
CA SER A 90 -15.72 -0.72 -5.36
C SER A 90 -14.21 -0.48 -5.59
N LEU A 91 -13.78 -0.50 -6.85
CA LEU A 91 -12.39 -0.27 -7.26
C LEU A 91 -11.93 1.17 -7.12
N VAL A 92 -12.84 2.14 -7.17
CA VAL A 92 -12.51 3.56 -7.00
C VAL A 92 -12.82 4.00 -5.57
N VAL A 93 -13.92 3.54 -4.99
CA VAL A 93 -14.39 3.96 -3.67
C VAL A 93 -13.45 3.47 -2.57
N ILE A 94 -12.99 2.21 -2.57
CA ILE A 94 -12.12 1.70 -1.51
C ILE A 94 -10.78 2.49 -1.49
N PRO A 95 -10.07 2.62 -2.62
CA PRO A 95 -8.94 3.55 -2.77
C PRO A 95 -9.22 4.99 -2.32
N ALA A 96 -10.31 5.58 -2.79
CA ALA A 96 -10.64 6.98 -2.52
C ALA A 96 -10.90 7.20 -1.02
N VAL A 97 -11.62 6.29 -0.38
CA VAL A 97 -11.87 6.31 1.07
C VAL A 97 -10.56 6.17 1.85
N CYS A 98 -9.68 5.24 1.46
CA CYS A 98 -8.37 5.10 2.09
C CYS A 98 -7.51 6.36 1.94
N ILE A 99 -7.48 6.99 0.76
CA ILE A 99 -6.75 8.24 0.51
C ILE A 99 -7.35 9.40 1.32
N ALA A 100 -8.68 9.46 1.42
CA ALA A 100 -9.36 10.48 2.23
C ALA A 100 -9.03 10.32 3.72
N PHE A 101 -9.11 9.10 4.28
CA PHE A 101 -8.71 8.83 5.66
C PHE A 101 -7.25 9.14 5.93
N LEU A 102 -6.35 8.81 4.99
CA LEU A 102 -4.94 9.17 5.09
C LEU A 102 -4.76 10.69 5.11
N THR A 103 -5.40 11.40 4.19
CA THR A 103 -5.28 12.85 4.08
C THR A 103 -5.79 13.52 5.36
N VAL A 104 -6.91 13.06 5.91
CA VAL A 104 -7.39 13.52 7.22
C VAL A 104 -6.35 13.25 8.31
N SER A 105 -5.75 12.05 8.33
CA SER A 105 -4.74 11.70 9.34
C SER A 105 -3.50 12.58 9.24
N VAL A 106 -3.01 12.85 8.02
CA VAL A 106 -1.85 13.71 7.76
C VAL A 106 -2.15 15.17 8.10
N VAL A 107 -3.36 15.65 7.84
CA VAL A 107 -3.77 17.03 8.19
C VAL A 107 -3.89 17.20 9.70
N VAL A 108 -4.49 16.22 10.39
CA VAL A 108 -4.68 16.28 11.85
C VAL A 108 -3.35 16.10 12.59
N ASN A 109 -2.56 15.11 12.17
CA ASN A 109 -1.26 14.79 12.76
C ASN A 109 -0.24 14.61 11.63
N PRO A 110 0.45 15.68 11.19
CA PRO A 110 1.43 15.54 10.12
C PRO A 110 2.62 14.68 10.57
N PRO A 111 3.16 13.85 9.68
CA PRO A 111 4.40 13.14 9.94
C PRO A 111 5.55 14.14 10.02
N ARG A 112 6.41 13.97 11.01
CA ARG A 112 7.60 14.80 11.23
C ARG A 112 8.84 13.93 11.23
N ALA A 113 9.93 14.47 10.72
CA ALA A 113 11.26 13.93 10.92
C ALA A 113 11.61 14.06 12.40
N THR A 114 11.98 12.93 13.01
CA THR A 114 12.39 12.84 14.41
C THR A 114 13.76 12.22 14.47
N GLU A 115 14.56 12.70 15.41
CA GLU A 115 15.90 12.20 15.69
C GLU A 115 15.86 11.29 16.91
N ASN A 116 16.56 10.17 16.86
CA ASN A 116 16.83 9.37 18.04
C ASN A 116 18.33 9.16 18.22
N ALA A 117 18.79 9.32 19.46
CA ALA A 117 20.16 9.06 19.86
C ALA A 117 20.33 7.56 20.11
N VAL A 118 21.22 6.91 19.36
CA VAL A 118 21.53 5.47 19.52
C VAL A 118 22.62 5.25 20.55
N LEU A 119 23.66 6.10 20.47
CA LEU A 119 24.87 5.98 21.27
C LEU A 119 25.25 7.36 21.80
N LYS A 120 25.64 7.37 23.07
CA LYS A 120 26.26 8.50 23.74
C LYS A 120 27.66 8.10 24.17
N ASP A 121 28.60 9.03 24.12
CA ASP A 121 29.94 8.81 24.66
C ASP A 121 29.94 8.79 26.20
N GLU A 122 31.11 8.57 26.79
CA GLU A 122 31.31 8.53 28.25
C GLU A 122 30.97 9.85 28.95
N TYR A 123 30.89 10.95 28.20
CA TYR A 123 30.54 12.29 28.69
C TYR A 123 29.07 12.65 28.43
N GLY A 124 28.30 11.76 27.82
CA GLY A 124 26.88 11.93 27.52
C GLY A 124 26.58 12.68 26.20
N PHE A 125 27.59 12.98 25.38
CA PHE A 125 27.39 13.55 24.04
C PHE A 125 26.95 12.48 23.05
N THR A 126 26.00 12.81 22.19
CA THR A 126 25.48 11.86 21.20
C THR A 126 26.49 11.65 20.09
N THR A 127 26.87 10.40 19.84
CA THR A 127 27.87 10.02 18.81
C THR A 127 27.23 9.41 17.58
N VAL A 128 26.06 8.78 17.71
CA VAL A 128 25.30 8.20 16.60
C VAL A 128 23.84 8.55 16.75
N MET A 129 23.28 9.17 15.70
CA MET A 129 21.87 9.49 15.57
C MET A 129 21.30 8.83 14.32
N TYR A 130 20.03 8.43 14.36
CA TYR A 130 19.26 8.14 13.15
C TYR A 130 18.03 9.04 13.08
N HIS A 131 17.70 9.44 11.86
CA HIS A 131 16.47 10.14 11.56
C HIS A 131 15.41 9.14 11.12
N TYR A 132 14.18 9.36 11.56
CA TYR A 132 13.05 8.55 11.18
C TYR A 132 11.79 9.40 11.10
N CYS A 133 10.84 8.97 10.28
CA CYS A 133 9.56 9.65 10.15
C CYS A 133 8.58 9.06 11.17
N GLN A 134 8.01 9.90 12.02
CA GLN A 134 6.91 9.48 12.90
C GLN A 134 5.73 10.45 12.77
N PHE A 135 4.52 9.94 12.93
CA PHE A 135 3.37 10.79 13.20
C PHE A 135 3.55 11.46 14.56
N SER A 136 3.28 12.76 14.65
CA SER A 136 3.39 13.51 15.91
C SER A 136 2.67 12.77 17.04
N LYS A 137 3.41 12.42 18.10
CA LYS A 137 2.83 11.75 19.28
C LYS A 137 1.99 12.78 20.03
N GLY A 138 0.67 12.63 20.00
CA GLY A 138 -0.18 13.24 21.00
C GLY A 138 0.20 12.73 22.40
N ILE A 139 -0.09 13.50 23.45
CA ILE A 139 0.27 13.23 24.87
C ILE A 139 -0.29 11.89 25.41
N ARG A 140 -1.05 11.12 24.63
CA ARG A 140 -1.61 9.81 25.00
C ARG A 140 -1.26 8.72 23.99
N ASN A 141 -0.76 7.61 24.53
CA ASN A 141 -0.59 6.23 24.04
C ASN A 141 -0.26 6.00 22.54
N ASP A 142 0.79 5.20 22.29
CA ASP A 142 1.25 4.78 20.96
C ASP A 142 0.19 4.06 20.10
N ILE A 143 -0.87 3.53 20.70
CA ILE A 143 -1.99 2.85 20.02
C ILE A 143 -3.00 3.85 19.43
N ASP A 144 -3.11 5.06 20.01
CA ASP A 144 -4.07 6.08 19.57
C ASP A 144 -3.58 6.85 18.33
N ASN A 145 -2.28 6.79 18.02
CA ASN A 145 -1.65 7.68 17.02
C ASN A 145 -1.50 7.06 15.62
N THR A 146 -1.77 5.76 15.43
CA THR A 146 -1.72 5.09 14.10
C THR A 146 -2.90 4.15 13.78
N PRO A 147 -4.14 4.36 14.29
CA PRO A 147 -5.25 3.44 14.06
C PRO A 147 -5.51 3.21 12.57
N VAL A 148 -5.29 4.24 11.72
CA VAL A 148 -5.48 4.14 10.27
C VAL A 148 -4.50 3.18 9.62
N PHE A 149 -3.23 3.18 10.03
CA PHE A 149 -2.24 2.22 9.52
C PHE A 149 -2.60 0.79 9.95
N HIS A 150 -3.03 0.61 11.20
CA HIS A 150 -3.48 -0.70 11.70
C HIS A 150 -4.73 -1.22 10.99
N ILE A 151 -5.73 -0.37 10.76
CA ILE A 151 -6.95 -0.74 10.02
C ILE A 151 -6.62 -1.10 8.57
N VAL A 152 -5.78 -0.31 7.90
CA VAL A 152 -5.38 -0.55 6.51
C VAL A 152 -4.56 -1.84 6.38
N SER A 153 -3.61 -2.07 7.28
CA SER A 153 -2.80 -3.30 7.30
C SER A 153 -3.65 -4.55 7.61
N ALA A 154 -4.58 -4.48 8.57
CA ALA A 154 -5.53 -5.56 8.84
C ALA A 154 -6.37 -5.88 7.60
N GLY A 155 -6.94 -4.85 6.95
CA GLY A 155 -7.67 -5.01 5.69
C GLY A 155 -6.80 -5.62 4.58
N HIS A 156 -5.50 -5.33 4.55
CA HIS A 156 -4.53 -5.95 3.62
C HIS A 156 -4.45 -7.45 3.79
N VAL A 157 -4.24 -7.88 5.03
CA VAL A 157 -4.12 -9.29 5.36
C VAL A 157 -5.40 -10.04 5.01
N THR A 158 -6.57 -9.48 5.32
CA THR A 158 -7.86 -10.10 4.99
C THR A 158 -8.04 -10.28 3.48
N ILE A 159 -7.73 -9.27 2.66
CA ILE A 159 -7.84 -9.38 1.20
C ILE A 159 -6.86 -10.41 0.64
N LEU A 160 -5.64 -10.48 1.17
CA LEU A 160 -4.66 -11.49 0.77
C LEU A 160 -5.12 -12.92 1.10
N MET A 161 -5.71 -13.13 2.28
CA MET A 161 -6.28 -14.43 2.67
C MET A 161 -7.40 -14.86 1.71
N VAL A 162 -8.31 -13.94 1.38
CA VAL A 162 -9.42 -14.20 0.45
C VAL A 162 -8.90 -14.56 -0.96
N LEU A 163 -7.91 -13.83 -1.46
CA LEU A 163 -7.26 -14.13 -2.74
C LEU A 163 -6.56 -15.48 -2.76
N PHE A 164 -5.79 -15.78 -1.72
CA PHE A 164 -5.11 -17.06 -1.59
C PHE A 164 -6.11 -18.21 -1.65
N ARG A 165 -7.21 -18.10 -0.90
CA ARG A 165 -8.28 -19.09 -0.89
C ARG A 165 -8.92 -19.28 -2.26
N MET A 166 -9.24 -18.20 -2.98
CA MET A 166 -9.82 -18.33 -4.31
C MET A 166 -8.83 -18.87 -5.33
N ALA A 167 -7.58 -18.41 -5.30
CA ALA A 167 -6.52 -18.90 -6.20
C ALA A 167 -6.28 -20.41 -6.00
N TRP A 168 -6.31 -20.86 -4.74
CA TRP A 168 -6.27 -22.27 -4.39
C TRP A 168 -7.47 -23.03 -4.97
N HIS A 169 -8.68 -22.47 -4.84
CA HIS A 169 -9.87 -23.09 -5.40
C HIS A 169 -9.79 -23.20 -6.94
N ALA A 170 -9.38 -22.15 -7.62
CA ALA A 170 -9.29 -22.13 -9.07
C ALA A 170 -8.26 -23.11 -9.62
N LYS A 171 -7.12 -23.28 -8.93
CA LYS A 171 -6.14 -24.32 -9.24
C LYS A 171 -6.77 -25.71 -9.22
N ASN A 172 -7.63 -26.00 -8.24
CA ASN A 172 -8.25 -27.32 -8.08
C ASN A 172 -9.38 -27.60 -9.10
N VAL A 173 -9.84 -26.60 -9.85
CA VAL A 173 -10.94 -26.72 -10.83
C VAL A 173 -10.39 -26.68 -12.27
N ASP A 174 -9.08 -26.76 -12.46
CA ASP A 174 -8.38 -26.69 -13.76
C ASP A 174 -8.77 -25.46 -14.61
N ILE A 175 -9.10 -24.34 -13.95
CA ILE A 175 -9.34 -23.08 -14.64
C ILE A 175 -7.98 -22.47 -14.95
N ALA A 176 -7.55 -22.59 -16.22
CA ALA A 176 -6.33 -21.96 -16.72
C ALA A 176 -6.51 -20.43 -16.80
N PHE A 177 -6.20 -19.74 -15.69
CA PHE A 177 -6.18 -18.28 -15.60
C PHE A 177 -4.72 -17.80 -15.64
N ASN A 178 -4.20 -17.48 -16.83
CA ASN A 178 -2.85 -16.93 -17.04
C ASN A 178 -2.88 -15.40 -17.06
#